data_AF-A0A401SD80-F1
#
_entry.id   AF-A0A401SD80-F1
#
_cell.length_a   1.000
_cell.length_b   1.000
_cell.length_c   1.000
_cell.angle_alpha   90.00
_cell.angle_beta   90.00
_cell.angle_gamma   90.00
#
_symmetry.space_group_name_H-M   'P 1'
#
loop_
_entity.id
_entity.type
_entity.pdbx_description
1 polymer ?
#
loop_
_entity_poly.entity_id
_entity_poly.type
_entity_poly.pdbx_seq_one_letter_code
_entity_poly.pdbx_strand_id
1 'polypeptide(L)'
;MGLPALEFSDCYLDSPQFRDRIKSHEAELEKTNKFIKDLIKDGKALIQAMKNLSVAKKKFAESLNEFKFQCIGDAETDDEIHIARSLQEFAGVLRSLEDERGRLIENAGDVLISPLERFRKEQIGAAKEAKKKYDKETEKYCNVLEKHLNLSSKKKDSHLQEVII
;
A
#
# COMPACT_ATOMS: atom_id res chain seq x y z
N MET A 1 19.64 8.05 -11.73
CA MET A 1 19.94 9.12 -10.74
C MET A 1 18.64 9.57 -10.12
N GLY A 2 18.63 9.91 -8.83
CA GLY A 2 17.43 10.37 -8.11
C GLY A 2 16.98 11.78 -8.51
N LEU A 3 15.78 12.17 -8.09
CA LEU A 3 15.31 13.54 -8.27
C LEU A 3 16.10 14.49 -7.35
N PRO A 4 16.50 15.68 -7.84
CA PRO A 4 17.17 16.67 -7.01
C PRO A 4 16.23 17.21 -5.94
N ALA A 5 16.79 17.67 -4.81
CA ALA A 5 16.01 18.30 -3.75
C ALA A 5 15.27 19.55 -4.26
N LEU A 6 14.10 19.81 -3.66
CA LEU A 6 13.35 21.06 -3.84
C LEU A 6 13.77 22.00 -2.72
N GLU A 7 14.50 23.07 -3.08
CA GLU A 7 15.00 24.05 -2.13
C GLU A 7 14.00 25.19 -1.95
N PHE A 8 13.81 25.65 -0.72
CA PHE A 8 12.91 26.79 -0.43
C PHE A 8 13.38 28.09 -1.09
N SER A 9 14.69 28.26 -1.27
CA SER A 9 15.26 29.40 -1.99
C SER A 9 14.83 29.44 -3.46
N ASP A 10 14.51 28.30 -4.07
CA ASP A 10 14.08 28.27 -5.47
C ASP A 10 12.60 28.65 -5.63
N CYS A 11 11.82 28.59 -4.53
CA CYS A 11 10.40 28.91 -4.54
C CYS A 11 10.10 30.38 -4.88
N TYR A 12 10.89 31.33 -4.35
CA TYR A 12 10.63 32.76 -4.57
C TYR A 12 10.91 33.21 -6.01
N LEU A 13 11.84 32.52 -6.69
CA LEU A 13 12.21 32.82 -8.08
C LEU A 13 11.16 32.33 -9.08
N ASP A 14 10.38 31.32 -8.69
CA ASP A 14 9.37 30.66 -9.52
C ASP A 14 9.86 30.31 -10.94
N SER A 15 11.13 29.91 -11.06
CA SER A 15 11.75 29.67 -12.36
C SER A 15 11.09 28.50 -13.13
N PRO A 16 11.09 28.51 -14.47
CA PRO A 16 10.62 27.38 -15.26
C PRO A 16 11.30 26.05 -14.87
N GLN A 17 12.61 26.09 -14.57
CA GLN A 17 13.37 24.93 -14.16
C GLN A 17 12.92 24.39 -12.78
N PHE A 18 12.54 25.27 -11.85
CA PHE A 18 11.96 24.86 -10.57
C PHE A 18 10.57 24.23 -10.77
N ARG A 19 9.72 24.83 -11.61
CA ARG A 19 8.41 24.25 -11.97
C ARG A 19 8.54 22.87 -12.60
N ASP A 20 9.51 22.64 -13.48
CA ASP A 20 9.74 21.33 -14.09
C ASP A 20 10.28 20.29 -13.10
N ARG A 21 11.09 20.73 -12.11
CA ARG A 21 11.48 19.87 -10.98
C ARG A 21 10.26 19.46 -10.16
N ILE A 22 9.37 20.39 -9.79
CA ILE A 22 8.11 20.07 -9.10
C ILE A 22 7.30 19.03 -9.88
N LYS A 23 7.05 19.24 -11.17
CA LYS A 23 6.31 18.29 -12.02
C LYS A 23 6.95 16.89 -12.02
N SER A 24 8.28 16.82 -12.01
CA SER A 24 9.00 15.55 -11.96
C SER A 24 8.75 14.80 -10.64
N HIS A 25 8.77 15.52 -9.51
CA HIS A 25 8.41 14.97 -8.19
C HIS A 25 6.94 14.54 -8.13
N GLU A 26 6.02 15.32 -8.67
CA GLU A 26 4.60 14.98 -8.73
C GLU A 26 4.33 13.72 -9.57
N ALA A 27 5.03 13.58 -10.70
CA ALA A 27 4.93 12.40 -11.54
C ALA A 27 5.43 11.15 -10.81
N GLU A 28 6.53 11.27 -10.06
CA GLU A 28 7.08 10.17 -9.27
C GLU A 28 6.18 9.81 -8.08
N LEU A 29 5.55 10.80 -7.45
CA LEU A 29 4.53 10.59 -6.43
C LEU A 29 3.34 9.79 -6.98
N GLU A 30 2.86 10.07 -8.19
CA GLU A 30 1.76 9.32 -8.80
C GLU A 30 2.14 7.88 -9.13
N LYS A 31 3.35 7.65 -9.67
CA LYS A 31 3.86 6.30 -9.90
C LYS A 31 3.96 5.52 -8.58
N THR A 32 4.53 6.13 -7.55
CA THR A 32 4.66 5.52 -6.22
C THR A 32 3.29 5.19 -5.63
N ASN A 33 2.33 6.10 -5.74
CA ASN A 33 0.94 5.88 -5.31
C ASN A 33 0.27 4.69 -5.99
N LYS A 34 0.50 4.53 -7.30
CA LYS A 34 -0.01 3.40 -8.08
C LYS A 34 0.69 2.10 -7.65
N PHE A 35 2.01 2.11 -7.56
CA PHE A 35 2.79 0.95 -7.15
C PHE A 35 2.38 0.43 -5.77
N ILE A 36 2.25 1.32 -4.77
CA ILE A 36 1.81 0.94 -3.42
C ILE A 36 0.38 0.36 -3.45
N LYS A 37 -0.52 0.91 -4.28
CA LYS A 37 -1.87 0.37 -4.43
C LYS A 37 -1.86 -1.07 -4.95
N ASP A 38 -1.03 -1.33 -5.96
CA ASP A 38 -0.90 -2.66 -6.56
C ASP A 38 -0.22 -3.63 -5.57
N LEU A 39 0.81 -3.17 -4.84
CA LEU A 39 1.46 -3.94 -3.78
C LEU A 39 0.49 -4.33 -2.65
N ILE A 40 -0.39 -3.43 -2.22
CA ILE A 40 -1.45 -3.73 -1.24
C ILE A 40 -2.40 -4.81 -1.78
N LYS A 41 -2.78 -4.71 -3.06
CA LYS A 41 -3.66 -5.70 -3.71
C LYS A 41 -3.00 -7.08 -3.74
N ASP A 42 -1.74 -7.14 -4.15
CA ASP A 42 -0.97 -8.39 -4.21
C ASP A 42 -0.76 -8.99 -2.81
N GLY A 43 -0.46 -8.16 -1.81
CA GLY A 43 -0.35 -8.59 -0.42
C GLY A 43 -1.65 -9.19 0.13
N LYS A 44 -2.81 -8.59 -0.16
CA LYS A 44 -4.11 -9.14 0.21
C LYS A 44 -4.39 -10.47 -0.49
N ALA A 45 -4.04 -10.59 -1.77
CA ALA A 45 -4.19 -11.83 -2.53
C ALA A 45 -3.30 -12.94 -1.95
N LEU A 46 -2.06 -12.63 -1.58
CA LEU A 46 -1.14 -13.55 -0.93
C LEU A 46 -1.70 -14.04 0.41
N ILE A 47 -2.19 -13.15 1.27
CA ILE A 47 -2.83 -13.49 2.54
C ILE A 47 -4.00 -14.47 2.30
N GLN A 48 -4.84 -14.20 1.30
CA GLN A 48 -5.96 -15.08 0.98
C GLN A 48 -5.50 -16.46 0.48
N ALA A 49 -4.47 -16.51 -0.37
CA ALA A 49 -3.91 -17.77 -0.84
C ALA A 49 -3.31 -18.60 0.31
N MET A 50 -2.62 -17.96 1.26
CA MET A 50 -2.09 -18.63 2.44
C MET A 50 -3.20 -19.18 3.35
N LYS A 51 -4.33 -18.46 3.50
CA LYS A 51 -5.51 -18.97 4.22
C LYS A 51 -6.07 -20.22 3.55
N ASN A 52 -6.25 -20.18 2.23
CA ASN A 52 -6.77 -21.33 1.48
C ASN A 52 -5.84 -22.54 1.58
N LEU A 53 -4.52 -22.33 1.51
CA LEU A 53 -3.52 -23.39 1.71
C LEU A 53 -3.63 -23.99 3.13
N SER A 54 -3.78 -23.14 4.14
CA SER A 54 -3.92 -23.59 5.53
C SER A 54 -5.17 -24.46 5.72
N VAL A 55 -6.30 -24.06 5.12
CA VAL A 55 -7.54 -24.86 5.12
C VAL A 55 -7.31 -26.23 4.45
N ALA A 56 -6.68 -26.26 3.28
CA ALA A 56 -6.41 -27.51 2.56
C ALA A 56 -5.51 -28.45 3.38
N LYS A 57 -4.48 -27.92 4.03
CA LYS A 57 -3.58 -28.69 4.88
C LYS A 57 -4.26 -29.21 6.15
N LYS A 58 -5.11 -28.40 6.80
CA LYS A 58 -5.91 -28.85 7.94
C LYS A 58 -6.86 -29.99 7.55
N LYS A 59 -7.56 -29.87 6.42
CA LYS A 59 -8.40 -30.95 5.88
C LYS A 59 -7.60 -32.23 5.59
N PHE A 60 -6.40 -32.11 5.02
CA PHE A 60 -5.55 -33.27 4.79
C PHE A 60 -5.09 -33.92 6.12
N ALA A 61 -4.75 -33.11 7.13
CA ALA A 61 -4.45 -33.60 8.47
C ALA A 61 -5.63 -34.34 9.09
N GLU A 62 -6.87 -33.88 8.89
CA GLU A 62 -8.07 -34.58 9.34
C GLU A 62 -8.20 -35.95 8.66
N SER A 63 -8.02 -36.03 7.34
CA SER A 63 -8.05 -37.31 6.62
C SER A 63 -6.98 -38.30 7.10
N LEU A 64 -5.79 -37.81 7.42
CA LEU A 64 -4.71 -38.62 8.01
C LEU A 64 -5.07 -39.10 9.43
N ASN A 65 -5.72 -38.25 10.21
CA ASN A 65 -6.12 -38.58 11.58
C ASN A 65 -7.27 -39.60 11.63
N GLU A 66 -8.17 -39.55 10.64
CA GLU A 66 -9.30 -40.46 10.47
C GLU A 66 -8.92 -41.79 9.80
N PHE A 67 -7.75 -41.87 9.18
CA PHE A 67 -7.30 -43.08 8.50
C PHE A 67 -7.25 -44.25 9.48
N LYS A 68 -7.95 -45.33 9.11
CA LYS A 68 -7.93 -46.62 9.77
C LYS A 68 -8.05 -47.71 8.70
N PHE A 69 -7.38 -48.83 8.92
CA PHE A 69 -7.58 -49.99 8.06
C PHE A 69 -8.96 -50.60 8.31
N GLN A 70 -9.54 -51.17 7.26
CA GLN A 70 -10.69 -52.05 7.41
C GLN A 70 -10.16 -53.44 7.76
N CYS A 71 -10.30 -53.84 9.03
CA CYS A 71 -9.82 -55.13 9.50
C CYS A 71 -10.57 -56.28 8.83
N ILE A 72 -9.87 -57.37 8.54
CA ILE A 72 -10.48 -58.64 8.10
C ILE A 72 -10.50 -59.57 9.32
N GLY A 73 -11.70 -59.86 9.84
CA GLY A 73 -11.89 -60.62 11.09
C GLY A 73 -12.20 -59.72 12.28
N ASP A 74 -11.86 -60.17 13.49
CA ASP A 74 -12.34 -59.55 14.74
C ASP A 74 -11.33 -58.59 15.40
N ALA A 75 -10.13 -58.39 14.82
CA ALA A 75 -9.07 -57.54 15.38
C ALA A 75 -8.13 -56.94 14.31
N GLU A 76 -7.53 -55.78 14.63
CA GLU A 76 -6.43 -55.18 13.86
C GLU A 76 -5.11 -55.93 14.12
N THR A 77 -4.27 -56.03 13.09
CA THR A 77 -2.87 -56.47 13.22
C THR A 77 -1.99 -55.37 13.82
N ASP A 78 -0.86 -55.77 14.41
CA ASP A 78 0.11 -54.80 14.98
C ASP A 78 0.61 -53.79 13.93
N ASP A 79 0.78 -54.21 12.67
CA ASP A 79 1.23 -53.33 11.59
C ASP A 79 0.15 -52.30 11.21
N GLU A 80 -1.12 -52.71 11.13
CA GLU A 80 -2.24 -51.80 10.86
C GLU A 80 -2.35 -50.73 11.95
N ILE A 81 -2.21 -51.12 13.22
CA ILE A 81 -2.18 -50.20 14.36
C ILE A 81 -0.99 -49.23 14.26
N HIS A 82 0.21 -49.72 13.96
CA HIS A 82 1.41 -48.89 13.87
C HIS A 82 1.33 -47.88 12.72
N ILE A 83 0.84 -48.30 11.55
CA ILE A 83 0.69 -47.41 10.39
C ILE A 83 -0.37 -46.34 10.68
N ALA A 84 -1.53 -46.71 11.24
CA ALA A 84 -2.57 -45.75 11.58
C ALA A 84 -2.07 -44.71 12.61
N ARG A 85 -1.35 -45.15 13.64
CA ARG A 85 -0.71 -44.26 14.63
C ARG A 85 0.30 -43.31 13.98
N SER A 86 1.14 -43.80 13.08
CA SER A 86 2.14 -42.99 12.38
C SER A 86 1.48 -41.85 11.57
N LEU A 87 0.35 -42.13 10.92
CA LEU A 87 -0.42 -41.12 10.19
C LEU A 87 -1.08 -40.10 11.11
N GLN A 88 -1.59 -40.53 12.27
CA GLN A 88 -2.12 -39.65 13.31
C GLN A 88 -1.05 -38.72 13.90
N GLU A 89 0.16 -39.20 14.11
CA GLU A 89 1.29 -38.37 14.54
C GLU A 89 1.63 -37.31 13.49
N PHE A 90 1.72 -37.70 12.21
CA PHE A 90 1.96 -36.77 11.12
C PHE A 90 0.84 -35.71 11.01
N ALA A 91 -0.42 -36.10 11.21
CA ALA A 91 -1.55 -35.18 11.30
C ALA A 91 -1.41 -34.18 12.46
N GLY A 92 -0.88 -34.61 13.61
CA GLY A 92 -0.61 -33.75 14.76
C GLY A 92 0.45 -32.69 14.46
N VAL A 93 1.55 -33.09 13.80
CA VAL A 93 2.61 -32.17 13.36
C VAL A 93 2.07 -31.15 12.35
N LEU A 94 1.30 -31.61 11.37
CA LEU A 94 0.74 -30.74 10.33
C LEU A 94 -0.23 -29.69 10.91
N ARG A 95 -1.09 -30.09 11.86
CA ARG A 95 -1.99 -29.15 12.56
C ARG A 95 -1.23 -28.08 13.34
N SER A 96 -0.22 -28.49 14.12
CA SER A 96 0.61 -27.56 14.89
C SER A 96 1.29 -26.53 14.00
N LEU A 97 1.80 -26.96 12.85
CA LEU A 97 2.42 -26.08 11.85
C LEU A 97 1.41 -25.08 11.26
N GLU A 98 0.19 -25.52 10.94
CA GLU A 98 -0.84 -24.62 10.42
C GLU A 98 -1.38 -23.65 11.47
N ASP A 99 -1.35 -24.00 12.75
CA ASP A 99 -1.72 -23.08 13.82
C ASP A 99 -0.68 -21.97 13.97
N GLU A 100 0.62 -22.27 13.88
CA GLU A 100 1.67 -21.23 13.87
C GLU A 100 1.57 -20.36 12.61
N ARG A 101 1.30 -20.97 11.43
CA ARG A 101 1.05 -20.21 10.21
C ARG A 101 -0.18 -19.32 10.34
N GLY A 102 -1.26 -19.79 10.96
CA GLY A 102 -2.48 -19.03 11.20
C GLY A 102 -2.19 -17.72 11.93
N ARG A 103 -1.43 -17.78 13.02
CA ARG A 103 -0.98 -16.60 13.78
C ARG A 103 -0.20 -15.60 12.92
N LEU A 104 0.71 -16.09 12.08
CA LEU A 104 1.47 -15.24 11.16
C LEU A 104 0.56 -14.53 10.14
N ILE A 105 -0.40 -15.26 9.57
CA ILE A 105 -1.34 -14.73 8.57
C ILE A 105 -2.25 -13.66 9.17
N GLU A 106 -2.75 -13.87 10.39
CA GLU A 106 -3.60 -12.90 11.09
C GLU A 106 -2.86 -11.57 11.30
N ASN A 107 -1.59 -11.64 11.72
CA ASN A 107 -0.76 -10.45 11.95
C ASN A 107 -0.33 -9.74 10.65
N ALA A 108 -0.26 -10.44 9.52
CA ALA A 108 0.22 -9.87 8.26
C ALA A 108 -0.66 -8.72 7.76
N GLY A 109 -1.96 -8.74 8.05
CA GLY A 109 -2.87 -7.65 7.74
C GLY A 109 -2.44 -6.36 8.44
N ASP A 110 -2.26 -6.44 9.76
CA ASP A 110 -2.00 -5.27 10.60
C ASP A 110 -0.56 -4.75 10.48
N VAL A 111 0.41 -5.64 10.25
CA VAL A 111 1.83 -5.28 10.20
C VAL A 111 2.29 -4.81 8.81
N LEU A 112 1.63 -5.28 7.73
CA LEU A 112 2.04 -4.93 6.36
C LEU A 112 0.98 -4.13 5.60
N ILE A 113 -0.28 -4.61 5.57
CA ILE A 113 -1.32 -4.01 4.74
C ILE A 113 -1.77 -2.66 5.32
N SER A 114 -2.13 -2.63 6.60
CA SER A 114 -2.65 -1.42 7.23
C SER A 114 -1.65 -0.24 7.24
N PRO A 115 -0.34 -0.43 7.47
CA PRO A 115 0.63 0.66 7.36
C PRO A 115 0.77 1.22 5.95
N LEU A 116 0.72 0.37 4.91
CA LEU A 116 0.77 0.81 3.52
C LEU A 116 -0.50 1.58 3.13
N GLU A 117 -1.67 1.11 3.55
CA GLU A 117 -2.94 1.81 3.35
C GLU A 117 -2.95 3.18 4.04
N ARG A 118 -2.46 3.23 5.29
CA ARG A 118 -2.32 4.45 6.07
C ARG A 118 -1.37 5.43 5.40
N PHE A 119 -0.18 4.98 5.02
CA PHE A 119 0.81 5.81 4.32
C PHE A 119 0.23 6.42 3.04
N ARG A 120 -0.48 5.62 2.24
CA ARG A 120 -1.11 6.09 1.01
C ARG A 120 -2.21 7.12 1.28
N LYS A 121 -3.02 6.93 2.32
CA LYS A 121 -4.10 7.85 2.68
C LYS A 121 -3.58 9.15 3.29
N GLU A 122 -2.66 9.06 4.23
CA GLU A 122 -2.23 10.19 5.05
C GLU A 122 -1.09 10.96 4.39
N GLN A 123 -0.04 10.28 3.92
CA GLN A 123 1.15 10.95 3.40
C GLN A 123 0.95 11.36 1.94
N ILE A 124 0.66 10.39 1.07
CA ILE A 124 0.43 10.65 -0.35
C ILE A 124 -0.85 11.48 -0.55
N GLY A 125 -1.91 11.18 0.20
CA GLY A 125 -3.15 11.95 0.16
C GLY A 125 -2.94 13.43 0.54
N ALA A 126 -2.22 13.70 1.63
CA ALA A 126 -1.91 15.09 2.02
C ALA A 126 -1.08 15.82 0.96
N ALA A 127 -0.07 15.17 0.38
CA ALA A 127 0.73 15.76 -0.70
C ALA A 127 -0.12 16.11 -1.94
N LYS A 128 -1.08 15.25 -2.30
CA LYS A 128 -2.01 15.52 -3.41
C LYS A 128 -2.96 16.69 -3.12
N GLU A 129 -3.43 16.83 -1.88
CA GLU A 129 -4.25 17.99 -1.49
C GLU A 129 -3.42 19.28 -1.45
N ALA A 130 -2.17 19.22 -0.98
CA ALA A 130 -1.24 20.35 -1.03
C ALA A 130 -0.99 20.82 -2.47
N LYS A 131 -0.78 19.86 -3.41
CA LYS A 131 -0.69 20.15 -4.85
C LYS A 131 -1.94 20.88 -5.36
N LYS A 132 -3.14 20.36 -5.09
CA LYS A 132 -4.39 21.02 -5.52
C LYS A 132 -4.51 22.45 -5.01
N LYS A 133 -4.08 22.70 -3.76
CA LYS A 133 -4.06 24.05 -3.20
C LYS A 133 -3.04 24.93 -3.92
N TYR A 134 -1.84 24.42 -4.18
CA TYR A 134 -0.80 25.11 -4.93
C TYR A 134 -1.23 25.48 -6.36
N ASP A 135 -1.88 24.56 -7.07
CA ASP A 135 -2.39 24.79 -8.42
C ASP A 135 -3.45 25.92 -8.42
N LYS A 136 -4.36 25.92 -7.45
CA LYS A 136 -5.38 26.99 -7.28
C LYS A 136 -4.75 28.35 -7.00
N GLU A 137 -3.75 28.42 -6.13
CA GLU A 137 -3.08 29.68 -5.83
C GLU A 137 -2.22 30.15 -7.02
N THR A 138 -1.60 29.22 -7.77
CA THR A 138 -0.90 29.54 -9.02
C THR A 138 -1.85 30.15 -10.04
N GLU A 139 -3.04 29.56 -10.24
CA GLU A 139 -4.05 30.09 -11.17
C GLU A 139 -4.51 31.50 -10.78
N LYS A 140 -4.80 31.73 -9.49
CA LYS A 140 -5.13 33.07 -8.98
C LYS A 140 -4.01 34.07 -9.23
N TYR A 141 -2.76 33.69 -8.94
CA TYR A 141 -1.61 34.55 -9.14
C TYR A 141 -1.44 34.95 -10.61
N CYS A 142 -1.51 33.98 -11.54
CA CYS A 142 -1.45 34.26 -12.97
C CYS A 142 -2.58 35.18 -13.44
N ASN A 143 -3.80 34.96 -12.95
CA ASN A 143 -4.96 35.82 -13.26
C ASN A 143 -4.77 37.27 -12.75
N VAL A 144 -4.17 37.46 -11.59
CA VAL A 144 -3.84 38.80 -11.05
C VAL A 144 -2.78 39.47 -11.93
N LEU A 145 -1.73 38.73 -12.30
CA LEU A 145 -0.64 39.24 -13.14
C LEU A 145 -1.16 39.67 -14.51
N GLU A 146 -2.02 38.87 -15.14
CA GLU A 146 -2.64 39.17 -16.42
C GLU A 146 -3.51 40.44 -16.35
N LYS A 147 -4.33 40.57 -15.30
CA LYS A 147 -5.12 41.80 -15.06
C LYS A 147 -4.23 43.03 -14.90
N HIS A 148 -3.13 42.90 -14.17
CA HIS A 148 -2.18 43.99 -13.96
C HIS A 148 -1.47 44.40 -15.26
N LEU A 149 -1.03 43.43 -16.06
CA LEU A 149 -0.41 43.68 -17.38
C LEU A 149 -1.36 44.38 -18.35
N ASN A 150 -2.66 44.10 -18.25
CA ASN A 150 -3.70 44.73 -19.06
C ASN A 150 -4.08 46.16 -18.60
N LEU A 151 -3.49 46.67 -17.52
CA LEU A 151 -3.66 48.07 -17.12
C LEU A 151 -2.94 48.99 -18.13
N SER A 152 -3.72 49.76 -18.89
CA SER A 152 -3.17 50.78 -19.80
C SER A 152 -2.52 51.92 -19.02
N SER A 153 -1.33 52.35 -19.45
CA SER A 153 -0.62 53.54 -18.96
C SER A 153 -1.42 54.86 -19.03
N LYS A 154 -2.59 54.86 -19.68
CA LYS A 154 -3.44 56.05 -19.87
C LYS A 154 -4.62 56.16 -18.90
N LYS A 155 -4.85 55.21 -17.98
CA LYS A 155 -5.96 55.27 -16.99
C LYS A 155 -5.46 55.32 -15.54
N LYS A 156 -4.86 56.47 -15.22
CA LYS A 156 -4.84 57.19 -13.92
C LYS A 156 -4.80 56.37 -12.62
N ASP A 157 -3.61 56.35 -12.01
CA ASP A 157 -3.23 56.58 -10.60
C ASP A 157 -4.00 55.97 -9.42
N SER A 158 -5.32 55.75 -9.46
CA SER A 158 -6.09 55.32 -8.28
C SER A 158 -6.06 53.80 -8.01
N HIS A 159 -5.42 53.01 -8.87
CA HIS A 159 -5.35 51.54 -8.75
C HIS A 159 -3.93 50.99 -8.64
N LEU A 160 -2.92 51.87 -8.59
CA LEU A 160 -1.49 51.53 -8.54
C LEU A 160 -0.89 51.64 -7.13
N GLN A 161 -1.70 51.64 -6.07
CA GLN A 161 -1.16 51.52 -4.71
C GLN A 161 -0.78 50.07 -4.44
N GLU A 162 0.51 49.76 -4.63
CA GLU A 162 1.12 48.62 -3.96
C GLU A 162 0.97 48.85 -2.44
N VAL A 163 0.32 47.89 -1.77
CA VAL A 163 0.40 47.82 -0.31
C VAL A 163 1.83 47.38 0.01
N ILE A 164 2.66 48.35 0.37
CA ILE A 164 3.96 48.12 0.99
C ILE A 164 3.67 47.37 2.30
N ILE A 165 4.07 46.10 2.37
CA ILE A 165 4.11 45.30 3.60
C ILE A 165 5.47 45.50 4.25
#